data_AF-A0A8H7YSX9-F1
#
_entry.id   AF-A0A8H7YSX9-F1
#
_cell.length_a   1.000
_cell.length_b   1.000
_cell.length_c   1.000
_cell.angle_alpha   90.00
_cell.angle_beta   90.00
_cell.angle_gamma   90.00
#
_symmetry.space_group_name_H-M   'P 1'
#
loop_
_entity.id
_entity.type
_entity.pdbx_description
1 polymer ?
#
loop_
_entity_poly.entity_id
_entity_poly.type
_entity_poly.pdbx_seq_one_letter_code
_entity_poly.pdbx_strand_id
1 'polypeptide(L)'
;MSSNPYENEPGFENASSDRDKQNMAHYVAKIRHETLRISVIQRLEEFLGIQSDGTIFPPCPPGFVDDEEEEEDRLTGEDDRPAFDPFEDLLKRRFLWYFESYILAIDAAEPEVTPSQIFKKMPFENPGNSMDGRFYYPDLRKRLIFIKETIVNETEGWAAEGMKAKVKETRIAVNLQRQYEQIVEDLKNRKNFMIDLGLENGNPFLWNVTFFGKPMTQLDGGIFQIRICLSPKFPDEQPRVIVKTPLFHNRISKDGVLCYFPKKLEEMKSHVEAIVEALEVESPPYDPRTTVNPEASKLFWGSADDKKKYNRLLRRSVQRSVEEC
;
A
#
# COMPACT_ATOMS: atom_id res chain seq x y z
N MET A 1 -4.84 17.27 8.52
CA MET A 1 -6.05 18.10 8.52
C MET A 1 -6.68 18.03 9.91
N SER A 2 -7.24 19.14 10.40
CA SER A 2 -8.01 19.16 11.66
C SER A 2 -9.17 18.14 11.62
N SER A 3 -9.61 17.64 12.77
CA SER A 3 -10.83 16.83 12.89
C SER A 3 -12.09 17.59 12.45
N ASN A 4 -12.03 18.93 12.44
CA ASN A 4 -13.06 19.79 11.90
C ASN A 4 -12.47 20.75 10.84
N PRO A 5 -12.60 20.45 9.54
CA PRO A 5 -12.07 21.32 8.49
C PRO A 5 -12.81 22.66 8.41
N TYR A 6 -14.04 22.75 8.93
CA TYR A 6 -14.85 23.97 8.93
C TYR A 6 -14.21 25.12 9.71
N GLU A 7 -13.49 24.81 10.79
CA GLU A 7 -12.79 25.80 11.63
C GLU A 7 -11.53 26.36 10.95
N ASN A 8 -11.04 25.71 9.89
CA ASN A 8 -9.90 26.23 9.13
C ASN A 8 -10.32 27.29 8.11
N GLU A 9 -11.63 27.49 7.92
CA GLU A 9 -12.15 28.47 6.97
C GLU A 9 -12.10 29.88 7.57
N PRO A 10 -11.61 30.88 6.82
CA PRO A 10 -11.48 32.24 7.33
C PRO A 10 -12.79 32.80 7.91
N GLY A 11 -12.76 33.22 9.17
CA GLY A 11 -13.92 33.80 9.86
C GLY A 11 -14.87 32.78 10.51
N PHE A 12 -14.53 31.49 10.50
CA PHE A 12 -15.31 30.42 11.14
C PHE A 12 -14.54 29.71 12.27
N GLU A 13 -13.43 30.28 12.73
CA GLU A 13 -12.53 29.67 13.73
C GLU A 13 -13.20 29.47 15.09
N ASN A 14 -14.15 30.36 15.45
CA ASN A 14 -14.88 30.32 16.72
C ASN A 14 -16.38 30.01 16.54
N ALA A 15 -16.76 29.48 15.38
CA ALA A 15 -18.16 29.19 15.06
C ALA A 15 -18.70 28.09 16.00
N SER A 16 -19.77 28.37 16.74
CA SER A 16 -20.26 27.48 17.80
C SER A 16 -21.79 27.44 17.95
N SER A 17 -22.52 28.19 17.12
CA SER A 17 -23.98 28.16 17.14
C SER A 17 -24.51 26.79 16.70
N ASP A 18 -25.76 26.48 17.03
CA ASP A 18 -26.34 25.19 16.62
C ASP A 18 -26.44 25.04 15.10
N ARG A 19 -26.60 26.16 14.37
CA ARG A 19 -26.51 26.19 12.91
C ARG A 19 -25.10 25.87 12.43
N ASP A 20 -24.07 26.40 13.10
CA ASP A 20 -22.67 26.13 12.77
C ASP A 20 -22.35 24.66 12.99
N LYS A 21 -22.79 24.06 14.09
CA LYS A 21 -22.60 22.62 14.35
C LYS A 21 -23.21 21.74 13.25
N GLN A 22 -24.40 22.09 12.76
CA GLN A 22 -25.02 21.38 11.63
C GLN A 22 -24.19 21.56 10.34
N ASN A 23 -23.75 22.79 10.05
CA ASN A 23 -22.91 23.06 8.88
C ASN A 23 -21.55 22.36 8.96
N MET A 24 -20.92 22.33 10.13
CA MET A 24 -19.70 21.57 10.41
C MET A 24 -19.88 20.10 10.07
N ALA A 25 -20.95 19.46 10.56
CA ALA A 25 -21.25 18.06 10.25
C ALA A 25 -21.41 17.81 8.75
N HIS A 26 -22.16 18.67 8.05
CA HIS A 26 -22.33 18.56 6.60
C HIS A 26 -21.02 18.78 5.84
N TYR A 27 -20.19 19.73 6.27
CA TYR A 27 -18.91 20.03 5.64
C TYR A 27 -17.89 18.91 5.87
N VAL A 28 -17.79 18.38 7.09
CA VAL A 28 -16.97 17.21 7.42
C VAL A 28 -17.35 16.03 6.52
N ALA A 29 -18.65 15.72 6.39
CA ALA A 29 -19.12 14.64 5.54
C ALA A 29 -18.72 14.85 4.07
N LYS A 30 -18.90 16.07 3.56
CA LYS A 30 -18.53 16.48 2.20
C LYS A 30 -17.03 16.33 1.94
N ILE A 31 -16.18 16.87 2.82
CA ILE A 31 -14.72 16.77 2.73
C ILE A 31 -14.27 15.31 2.79
N ARG A 32 -14.85 14.50 3.68
CA ARG A 32 -14.54 13.06 3.76
C ARG A 32 -14.80 12.34 2.44
N HIS A 33 -15.96 12.59 1.82
CA HIS A 33 -16.30 12.01 0.52
C HIS A 33 -15.35 12.45 -0.59
N GLU A 34 -15.13 13.77 -0.73
CA GLU A 34 -14.30 14.32 -1.80
C GLU A 34 -12.82 13.99 -1.64
N THR A 35 -12.33 13.86 -0.40
CA THR A 35 -10.95 13.40 -0.14
C THR A 35 -10.74 11.98 -0.66
N LEU A 36 -11.69 11.06 -0.44
CA LEU A 36 -11.61 9.71 -1.00
C LEU A 36 -11.68 9.74 -2.53
N ARG A 37 -12.64 10.48 -3.09
CA ARG A 37 -12.88 10.56 -4.53
C ARG A 37 -11.70 11.16 -5.29
N ILE A 38 -11.17 12.29 -4.84
CA ILE A 38 -10.15 13.05 -5.57
C ILE A 38 -8.75 12.60 -5.17
N SER A 39 -8.42 12.71 -3.88
CA SER A 39 -7.04 12.55 -3.41
C SER A 39 -6.56 11.10 -3.40
N VAL A 40 -7.47 10.13 -3.39
CA VAL A 40 -7.13 8.70 -3.42
C VAL A 40 -7.53 8.08 -4.75
N ILE A 41 -8.83 8.06 -5.06
CA ILE A 41 -9.38 7.30 -6.18
C ILE A 41 -8.93 7.90 -7.52
N GLN A 42 -9.31 9.15 -7.81
CA GLN A 42 -9.01 9.80 -9.09
C GLN A 42 -7.50 9.81 -9.35
N ARG A 43 -6.69 10.12 -8.33
CA ARG A 43 -5.23 10.15 -8.49
C ARG A 43 -4.63 8.79 -8.87
N LEU A 44 -5.12 7.70 -8.28
CA LEU A 44 -4.67 6.35 -8.61
C LEU A 44 -5.21 5.87 -9.96
N GLU A 45 -6.43 6.25 -10.32
CA GLU A 45 -7.00 5.97 -11.64
C GLU A 45 -6.17 6.62 -12.75
N GLU A 46 -5.76 7.89 -12.56
CA GLU A 46 -4.88 8.59 -13.50
C GLU A 46 -3.55 7.86 -13.69
N PHE A 47 -2.91 7.40 -12.61
CA PHE A 47 -1.66 6.63 -12.71
C PHE A 47 -1.80 5.27 -13.35
N LEU A 48 -2.91 4.58 -13.08
CA LEU A 48 -3.18 3.25 -13.61
C LEU A 48 -3.83 3.29 -15.01
N GLY A 49 -4.09 4.48 -15.56
CA GLY A 49 -4.79 4.66 -16.84
C GLY A 49 -6.23 4.15 -16.81
N ILE A 50 -6.86 4.10 -15.63
CA ILE A 50 -8.25 3.67 -15.46
C ILE A 50 -9.17 4.80 -15.90
N GLN A 51 -9.98 4.55 -16.92
CA GLN A 51 -10.98 5.48 -17.40
C GLN A 51 -12.27 5.41 -16.59
N SER A 52 -13.10 6.44 -16.73
CA SER A 52 -14.41 6.53 -16.06
C SER A 52 -15.39 5.39 -16.40
N ASP A 53 -15.19 4.70 -17.53
CA ASP A 53 -15.97 3.54 -17.93
C ASP A 53 -15.45 2.21 -17.34
N GLY A 54 -14.32 2.24 -16.62
CA GLY A 54 -13.65 1.07 -16.06
C GLY A 54 -12.69 0.37 -17.03
N THR A 55 -12.46 0.91 -18.22
CA THR A 55 -11.41 0.42 -19.11
C THR A 55 -10.04 0.89 -18.65
N ILE A 56 -9.01 0.06 -18.87
CA ILE A 56 -7.62 0.40 -18.58
C ILE A 56 -6.98 0.73 -19.92
N PHE A 57 -6.60 2.00 -20.11
CA PHE A 57 -5.72 2.37 -21.20
C PHE A 57 -4.28 2.20 -20.70
N PRO A 58 -3.48 1.29 -21.28
CA PRO A 58 -2.10 1.14 -20.84
C PRO A 58 -1.41 2.51 -20.98
N PRO A 59 -0.68 3.01 -19.97
CA PRO A 59 0.22 4.12 -20.20
C PRO A 59 1.09 3.73 -21.39
N CYS A 60 1.16 4.62 -22.39
CA CYS A 60 1.88 4.40 -23.64
C CYS A 60 3.22 3.71 -23.30
N PRO A 61 3.57 2.56 -23.91
CA PRO A 61 4.81 1.89 -23.57
C PRO A 61 5.94 2.92 -23.73
N PRO A 62 6.68 3.27 -22.67
CA PRO A 62 7.91 4.01 -22.87
C PRO A 62 8.72 3.15 -23.82
N GLY A 63 9.11 3.76 -24.94
CA GLY A 63 9.61 3.05 -26.11
C GLY A 63 10.58 1.93 -25.75
N PHE A 64 10.57 0.89 -26.57
CA PHE A 64 11.79 0.13 -26.83
C PHE A 64 12.89 1.14 -27.15
N VAL A 65 13.65 1.54 -26.14
CA VAL A 65 14.95 2.16 -26.34
C VAL A 65 15.88 0.96 -26.47
N ASP A 66 16.05 0.51 -27.72
CA ASP A 66 17.31 -0.13 -28.09
C ASP A 66 18.38 0.94 -27.83
N ASP A 67 19.27 0.67 -26.91
CA ASP A 67 20.29 1.60 -26.39
C ASP A 67 21.42 1.86 -27.40
N GLU A 68 21.19 1.65 -28.70
CA GLU A 68 22.27 1.63 -29.71
C GLU A 68 22.19 2.64 -30.85
N GLU A 69 21.07 3.31 -31.16
CA GLU A 69 21.05 4.24 -32.30
C GLU A 69 20.25 5.53 -32.02
N GLU A 70 20.85 6.67 -32.38
CA GLU A 70 20.30 8.03 -32.54
C GLU A 70 20.51 9.04 -31.39
N GLU A 71 21.77 9.47 -31.19
CA GLU A 71 22.13 10.73 -30.52
C GLU A 71 22.03 11.98 -31.41
N GLU A 72 21.48 11.92 -32.64
CA GLU A 72 21.71 13.01 -33.61
C GLU A 72 20.51 13.82 -34.10
N ASP A 73 19.24 13.53 -33.77
CA ASP A 73 18.15 14.32 -34.38
C ASP A 73 16.83 14.41 -33.60
N ARG A 74 16.77 15.17 -32.50
CA ARG A 74 15.48 15.56 -31.86
C ARG A 74 15.47 16.99 -31.30
N LEU A 75 15.55 17.97 -32.20
CA LEU A 75 15.12 19.35 -31.95
C LEU A 75 13.79 19.60 -32.68
N THR A 76 12.68 19.06 -32.16
CA THR A 76 11.27 19.51 -32.32
C THR A 76 10.27 18.35 -32.13
N GLY A 77 9.30 18.52 -31.24
CA GLY A 77 8.21 17.57 -31.01
C GLY A 77 7.96 17.37 -29.51
N GLU A 78 6.73 17.62 -29.06
CA GLU A 78 6.33 17.50 -27.66
C GLU A 78 6.72 16.11 -27.11
N ASP A 79 7.37 16.14 -25.96
CA ASP A 79 7.91 14.97 -25.30
C ASP A 79 6.77 14.16 -24.67
N ASP A 80 6.12 13.29 -25.45
CA ASP A 80 5.07 12.34 -25.03
C ASP A 80 5.58 11.27 -24.04
N ARG A 81 6.79 11.41 -23.48
CA ARG A 81 7.25 10.57 -22.37
C ARG A 81 6.34 10.82 -21.17
N PRO A 82 5.75 9.78 -20.55
CA PRO A 82 5.00 9.96 -19.32
C PRO A 82 5.93 10.61 -18.31
N ALA A 83 5.55 11.81 -17.84
CA ALA A 83 6.34 12.57 -16.89
C ALA A 83 6.62 11.69 -15.66
N PHE A 84 7.91 11.45 -15.37
CA PHE A 84 8.31 10.66 -14.22
C PHE A 84 7.72 11.28 -12.94
N ASP A 85 6.77 10.56 -12.31
CA ASP A 85 6.21 10.94 -11.03
C ASP A 85 6.86 10.09 -9.92
N PRO A 86 7.74 10.68 -9.09
CA PRO A 86 8.46 9.94 -8.05
C PRO A 86 7.55 9.36 -6.96
N PHE A 87 6.27 9.71 -6.94
CA PHE A 87 5.31 9.27 -5.94
C PHE A 87 4.31 8.22 -6.44
N GLU A 88 4.30 7.87 -7.72
CA GLU A 88 3.35 6.92 -8.30
C GLU A 88 3.38 5.58 -7.55
N ASP A 89 4.55 4.92 -7.51
CA ASP A 89 4.71 3.63 -6.85
C ASP A 89 4.49 3.72 -5.34
N LEU A 90 4.92 4.83 -4.72
CA LEU A 90 4.69 5.08 -3.30
C LEU A 90 3.19 5.12 -2.97
N LEU A 91 2.39 5.74 -3.82
CA LEU A 91 0.94 5.84 -3.66
C LEU A 91 0.26 4.49 -3.88
N LYS A 92 0.65 3.72 -4.91
CA LYS A 92 0.17 2.34 -5.12
C LYS A 92 0.43 1.46 -3.89
N ARG A 93 1.64 1.52 -3.30
CA ARG A 93 1.99 0.76 -2.09
C ARG A 93 1.16 1.16 -0.88
N ARG A 94 1.11 2.47 -0.58
CA ARG A 94 0.36 2.97 0.58
C ARG A 94 -1.13 2.69 0.42
N PHE A 95 -1.65 2.73 -0.79
CA PHE A 95 -3.02 2.34 -1.08
C PHE A 95 -3.31 0.91 -0.64
N LEU A 96 -2.45 -0.06 -1.00
CA LEU A 96 -2.60 -1.45 -0.55
C LEU A 96 -2.51 -1.57 0.98
N TRP A 97 -1.65 -0.79 1.63
CA TRP A 97 -1.53 -0.79 3.10
C TRP A 97 -2.81 -0.28 3.79
N TYR A 98 -3.43 0.77 3.28
CA TYR A 98 -4.57 1.41 3.92
C TYR A 98 -5.92 1.09 3.29
N PHE A 99 -5.98 0.12 2.37
CA PHE A 99 -7.19 -0.26 1.66
C PHE A 99 -8.37 -0.48 2.62
N GLU A 100 -8.15 -1.26 3.68
CA GLU A 100 -9.15 -1.54 4.71
C GLU A 100 -9.63 -0.27 5.43
N SER A 101 -8.74 0.69 5.68
CA SER A 101 -9.10 1.97 6.30
C SER A 101 -10.03 2.78 5.39
N TYR A 102 -9.83 2.75 4.08
CA TYR A 102 -10.72 3.41 3.12
C TYR A 102 -12.10 2.75 3.10
N ILE A 103 -12.15 1.41 3.07
CA ILE A 103 -13.41 0.66 3.09
C ILE A 103 -14.19 0.92 4.39
N LEU A 104 -13.52 0.88 5.55
CA LEU A 104 -14.17 1.19 6.83
C LEU A 104 -14.67 2.64 6.91
N ALA A 105 -13.94 3.59 6.31
CA ALA A 105 -14.38 4.98 6.23
C ALA A 105 -15.65 5.12 5.39
N ILE A 106 -15.79 4.34 4.31
CA ILE A 106 -17.02 4.27 3.52
C ILE A 106 -18.14 3.60 4.33
N ASP A 107 -17.89 2.44 4.95
CA ASP A 107 -18.88 1.69 5.74
C ASP A 107 -19.49 2.54 6.86
N ALA A 108 -18.67 3.37 7.52
CA ALA A 108 -19.13 4.26 8.57
C ALA A 108 -19.94 5.45 8.02
N ALA A 109 -19.58 5.96 6.84
CA ALA A 109 -20.14 7.18 6.27
C ALA A 109 -21.41 6.96 5.44
N GLU A 110 -21.50 5.83 4.75
CA GLU A 110 -22.59 5.46 3.87
C GLU A 110 -23.99 5.52 4.53
N PRO A 111 -24.22 5.02 5.76
CA PRO A 111 -25.54 5.10 6.39
C PRO A 111 -25.95 6.52 6.83
N GLU A 112 -25.02 7.48 6.88
CA GLU A 112 -25.30 8.86 7.29
C GLU A 112 -25.93 9.69 6.16
N VAL A 113 -25.91 9.20 4.92
CA VAL A 113 -26.33 9.95 3.73
C VAL A 113 -27.24 9.12 2.83
N THR A 114 -28.07 9.79 2.05
CA THR A 114 -28.85 9.11 1.00
C THR A 114 -28.05 9.07 -0.32
N PRO A 115 -28.12 7.98 -1.11
CA PRO A 115 -27.45 7.92 -2.40
C PRO A 115 -27.87 9.07 -3.33
N SER A 116 -26.90 9.70 -3.98
CA SER A 116 -27.09 10.87 -4.87
C SER A 116 -27.58 12.15 -4.19
N GLN A 117 -27.53 12.21 -2.84
CA GLN A 117 -27.80 13.42 -2.08
C GLN A 117 -26.81 14.53 -2.46
N ILE A 118 -27.35 15.72 -2.78
CA ILE A 118 -26.54 16.88 -3.16
C ILE A 118 -25.81 17.43 -1.92
N PHE A 119 -24.56 17.84 -2.12
CA PHE A 119 -23.80 18.52 -1.08
C PHE A 119 -24.48 19.81 -0.66
N LYS A 120 -24.64 19.98 0.66
CA LYS A 120 -25.12 21.24 1.21
C LYS A 120 -24.04 22.30 0.99
N LYS A 121 -24.44 23.45 0.45
CA LYS A 121 -23.56 24.60 0.25
C LYS A 121 -23.29 25.29 1.58
N MET A 122 -22.02 25.47 1.93
CA MET A 122 -21.63 26.17 3.16
C MET A 122 -21.72 27.69 3.01
N PRO A 123 -21.85 28.45 4.11
CA PRO A 123 -21.98 29.91 4.06
C PRO A 123 -20.80 30.65 3.41
N PHE A 124 -19.60 30.06 3.45
CA PHE A 124 -18.39 30.60 2.84
C PHE A 124 -18.18 30.18 1.37
N GLU A 125 -19.04 29.30 0.85
CA GLU A 125 -18.98 28.89 -0.56
C GLU A 125 -19.72 29.90 -1.44
N ASN A 126 -18.99 30.52 -2.35
CA ASN A 126 -19.46 31.44 -3.37
C ASN A 126 -19.33 30.79 -4.77
N PRO A 127 -19.90 31.37 -5.84
CA PRO A 127 -19.78 30.81 -7.19
C PRO A 127 -18.33 30.58 -7.67
N GLY A 128 -17.34 31.29 -7.12
CA GLY A 128 -15.92 31.12 -7.46
C GLY A 128 -15.17 30.03 -6.68
N ASN A 129 -15.75 29.46 -5.62
CA ASN A 129 -15.12 28.45 -4.76
C ASN A 129 -16.13 27.39 -4.26
N SER A 130 -17.19 27.13 -5.03
CA SER A 130 -18.21 26.12 -4.70
C SER A 130 -17.62 24.72 -4.85
N MET A 131 -17.91 23.84 -3.90
CA MET A 131 -17.60 22.42 -4.00
C MET A 131 -18.91 21.67 -4.29
N ASP A 132 -19.41 21.82 -5.51
CA ASP A 132 -20.67 21.20 -5.92
C ASP A 132 -20.48 19.71 -6.21
N GLY A 133 -21.44 18.88 -5.82
CA GLY A 133 -21.34 17.43 -5.98
C GLY A 133 -22.44 16.66 -5.26
N ARG A 134 -22.30 15.33 -5.24
CA ARG A 134 -23.27 14.41 -4.62
C ARG A 134 -22.54 13.30 -3.87
N PHE A 135 -23.16 12.83 -2.80
CA PHE A 135 -22.70 11.64 -2.10
C PHE A 135 -23.03 10.38 -2.90
N TYR A 136 -22.02 9.58 -3.24
CA TYR A 136 -22.24 8.29 -3.87
C TYR A 136 -21.16 7.25 -3.47
N TYR A 137 -21.23 6.84 -2.20
CA TYR A 137 -20.34 5.85 -1.61
C TYR A 137 -20.30 4.47 -2.30
N PRO A 138 -21.40 3.91 -2.84
CA PRO A 138 -21.35 2.65 -3.59
C PRO A 138 -20.38 2.69 -4.79
N ASP A 139 -20.34 3.82 -5.51
CA ASP A 139 -19.40 4.00 -6.63
C ASP A 139 -17.96 4.11 -6.15
N LEU A 140 -17.70 4.91 -5.11
CA LEU A 140 -16.36 5.02 -4.53
C LEU A 140 -15.83 3.66 -4.09
N ARG A 141 -16.68 2.83 -3.46
CA ARG A 141 -16.33 1.47 -3.06
C ARG A 141 -15.96 0.60 -4.25
N LYS A 142 -16.79 0.59 -5.30
CA LYS A 142 -16.53 -0.18 -6.52
C LYS A 142 -15.19 0.22 -7.15
N ARG A 143 -14.92 1.53 -7.24
CA ARG A 143 -13.68 2.07 -7.81
C ARG A 143 -12.44 1.71 -6.98
N LEU A 144 -12.52 1.81 -5.64
CA LEU A 144 -11.43 1.37 -4.75
C LEU A 144 -11.10 -0.12 -4.94
N ILE A 145 -12.12 -0.97 -5.03
CA ILE A 145 -11.93 -2.41 -5.27
C ILE A 145 -11.24 -2.64 -6.62
N PHE A 146 -11.72 -1.96 -7.68
CA PHE A 146 -11.13 -2.08 -9.01
C PHE A 146 -9.68 -1.60 -9.09
N ILE A 147 -9.34 -0.50 -8.41
CA ILE A 147 -7.96 -0.02 -8.27
C ILE A 147 -7.09 -1.08 -7.57
N LYS A 148 -7.58 -1.67 -6.48
CA LYS A 148 -6.86 -2.73 -5.75
C LYS A 148 -6.61 -3.93 -6.66
N GLU A 149 -7.63 -4.41 -7.35
CA GLU A 149 -7.52 -5.52 -8.31
C GLU A 149 -6.51 -5.21 -9.41
N THR A 150 -6.51 -3.99 -9.94
CA THR A 150 -5.57 -3.55 -10.98
C THR A 150 -4.12 -3.59 -10.49
N ILE A 151 -3.84 -3.09 -9.28
CA ILE A 151 -2.48 -3.13 -8.70
C ILE A 151 -2.05 -4.57 -8.38
N VAL A 152 -2.97 -5.42 -7.92
CA VAL A 152 -2.69 -6.84 -7.68
C VAL A 152 -2.36 -7.56 -8.99
N ASN A 153 -3.14 -7.33 -10.05
CA ASN A 153 -2.89 -7.90 -11.37
C ASN A 153 -1.55 -7.43 -11.97
N GLU A 154 -1.21 -6.14 -11.83
CA GLU A 154 0.10 -5.58 -12.18
C GLU A 154 1.22 -6.35 -11.46
N THR A 155 1.08 -6.55 -10.14
CA THR A 155 2.06 -7.28 -9.32
C THR A 155 2.21 -8.75 -9.72
N GLU A 156 1.11 -9.40 -10.10
CA GLU A 156 1.13 -10.79 -10.59
C GLU A 156 1.80 -10.89 -11.97
N GLY A 157 1.61 -9.88 -12.83
CA GLY A 157 2.24 -9.78 -14.15
C GLY A 157 3.77 -9.74 -14.11
N TRP A 158 4.34 -9.13 -13.06
CA TRP A 158 5.80 -9.04 -12.88
C TRP A 158 6.50 -10.39 -12.87
N ALA A 159 5.84 -11.46 -12.44
CA ALA A 159 6.40 -12.80 -12.49
C ALA A 159 6.71 -13.24 -13.93
N ALA A 160 5.75 -13.05 -14.83
CA ALA A 160 5.85 -13.44 -16.23
C ALA A 160 6.84 -12.52 -16.98
N GLU A 161 6.80 -11.22 -16.70
CA GLU A 161 7.75 -10.25 -17.25
C GLU A 161 9.17 -10.51 -16.77
N GLY A 162 9.34 -10.80 -15.48
CA GLY A 162 10.62 -11.14 -14.87
C GLY A 162 11.25 -12.40 -15.47
N MET A 163 10.45 -13.41 -15.80
CA MET A 163 10.95 -14.59 -16.52
C MET A 163 11.44 -14.24 -17.93
N LYS A 164 10.72 -13.37 -18.66
CA LYS A 164 11.19 -12.87 -19.96
C LYS A 164 12.50 -12.08 -19.80
N ALA A 165 12.59 -11.23 -18.78
CA ALA A 165 13.77 -10.44 -18.47
C ALA A 165 14.98 -11.31 -18.07
N LYS A 166 14.73 -12.45 -17.41
CA LYS A 166 15.74 -13.47 -17.11
C LYS A 166 16.26 -14.16 -18.37
N VAL A 167 15.37 -14.62 -19.25
CA VAL A 167 15.75 -15.27 -20.51
C VAL A 167 16.54 -14.33 -21.41
N LYS A 168 16.21 -13.04 -21.40
CA LYS A 168 16.94 -11.98 -22.10
C LYS A 168 18.22 -11.52 -21.40
N GLU A 169 18.56 -12.10 -20.23
CA GLU A 169 19.73 -11.73 -19.43
C GLU A 169 19.86 -10.22 -19.15
N THR A 170 18.71 -9.56 -18.94
CA THR A 170 18.69 -8.12 -18.63
C THR A 170 19.54 -7.81 -17.39
N ARG A 171 20.16 -6.62 -17.37
CA ARG A 171 21.00 -6.15 -16.27
C ARG A 171 20.31 -6.30 -14.90
N ILE A 172 19.02 -5.99 -14.83
CA ILE A 172 18.23 -6.10 -13.59
C ILE A 172 18.05 -7.55 -13.14
N ALA A 173 17.76 -8.48 -14.05
CA ALA A 173 17.61 -9.89 -13.73
C ALA A 173 18.93 -10.49 -13.19
N VAL A 174 20.06 -10.17 -13.83
CA VAL A 174 21.39 -10.60 -13.38
C VAL A 174 21.74 -9.98 -12.04
N ASN A 175 21.42 -8.69 -11.83
CA ASN A 175 21.66 -8.01 -10.57
C ASN A 175 20.87 -8.67 -9.41
N LEU A 176 19.56 -8.88 -9.58
CA LEU A 176 18.70 -9.49 -8.55
C LEU A 176 19.12 -10.93 -8.24
N GLN A 177 19.47 -11.72 -9.26
CA GLN A 177 20.02 -13.07 -9.08
C GLN A 177 21.29 -13.05 -8.22
N ARG A 178 22.21 -12.11 -8.49
CA ARG A 178 23.44 -11.96 -7.71
C ARG A 178 23.17 -11.49 -6.28
N GLN A 179 22.23 -10.56 -6.08
CA GLN A 179 21.83 -10.12 -4.74
C GLN A 179 21.27 -11.29 -3.92
N TYR A 180 20.43 -12.13 -4.53
CA TYR A 180 19.90 -13.34 -3.91
C TYR A 180 21.03 -14.28 -3.43
N GLU A 181 21.96 -14.63 -4.31
CA GLU A 181 23.08 -15.52 -3.99
C GLU A 181 23.94 -14.98 -2.84
N GLN A 182 24.22 -13.68 -2.85
CA GLN A 182 24.97 -13.01 -1.78
C GLN A 182 24.25 -13.07 -0.44
N ILE A 183 22.93 -12.86 -0.42
CA ILE A 183 22.13 -12.89 0.81
C ILE A 183 22.06 -14.31 1.37
N VAL A 184 21.81 -15.31 0.52
CA VAL A 184 21.79 -16.72 0.93
C VAL A 184 23.12 -17.13 1.54
N GLU A 185 24.24 -16.73 0.93
CA GLU A 185 25.57 -17.04 1.44
C GLU A 185 25.88 -16.29 2.75
N ASP A 186 25.50 -15.01 2.88
CA ASP A 186 25.66 -14.25 4.13
C ASP A 186 24.85 -14.88 5.28
N LEU A 187 23.62 -15.34 5.02
CA LEU A 187 22.79 -16.01 6.02
C LEU A 187 23.38 -17.34 6.49
N LYS A 188 23.93 -18.15 5.56
CA LYS A 188 24.67 -19.37 5.89
C LYS A 188 25.89 -19.08 6.75
N ASN A 189 26.70 -18.08 6.37
CA ASN A 189 27.92 -17.70 7.09
C ASN A 189 27.62 -17.19 8.51
N ARG A 190 26.53 -16.43 8.69
CA ARG A 190 26.07 -15.97 10.00
C ARG A 190 25.38 -17.07 10.83
N LYS A 191 25.18 -18.27 10.27
CA LYS A 191 24.39 -19.36 10.87
C LYS A 191 23.00 -18.90 11.30
N ASN A 192 22.40 -18.00 10.52
CA ASN A 192 21.07 -17.48 10.81
C ASN A 192 20.01 -18.43 10.24
N PHE A 193 19.65 -19.46 11.01
CA PHE A 193 18.63 -20.43 10.63
C PHE A 193 17.19 -19.91 10.77
N MET A 194 17.02 -18.65 11.20
CA MET A 194 15.68 -18.06 11.38
C MET A 194 15.04 -17.62 10.06
N ILE A 195 15.82 -17.55 8.98
CA ILE A 195 15.35 -17.12 7.67
C ILE A 195 15.85 -18.12 6.64
N ASP A 196 14.92 -18.70 5.89
CA ASP A 196 15.22 -19.45 4.68
C ASP A 196 14.72 -18.66 3.45
N LEU A 197 15.54 -18.55 2.42
CA LEU A 197 15.27 -17.78 1.22
C LEU A 197 15.39 -18.67 -0.01
N GLY A 198 14.36 -18.63 -0.86
CA GLY A 198 14.31 -19.32 -2.14
C GLY A 198 13.75 -18.45 -3.25
N LEU A 199 14.01 -18.84 -4.49
CA LEU A 199 13.37 -18.24 -5.68
C LEU A 199 12.23 -19.14 -6.16
N GLU A 200 11.06 -18.55 -6.43
CA GLU A 200 9.93 -19.30 -6.96
C GLU A 200 10.23 -19.74 -8.40
N ASN A 201 10.36 -21.04 -8.65
CA ASN A 201 10.75 -21.61 -9.95
C ASN A 201 12.04 -21.02 -10.55
N GLY A 202 12.97 -20.60 -9.68
CA GLY A 202 14.21 -19.93 -10.10
C GLY A 202 14.01 -18.55 -10.70
N ASN A 203 12.85 -17.91 -10.53
CA ASN A 203 12.60 -16.56 -11.01
C ASN A 203 13.24 -15.51 -10.07
N PRO A 204 14.23 -14.71 -10.50
CA PRO A 204 14.87 -13.71 -9.64
C PRO A 204 13.95 -12.54 -9.28
N PHE A 205 12.73 -12.47 -9.83
CA PHE A 205 11.73 -11.47 -9.50
C PHE A 205 10.66 -11.96 -8.51
N LEU A 206 10.70 -13.24 -8.11
CA LEU A 206 9.80 -13.83 -7.13
C LEU A 206 10.58 -14.57 -6.05
N TRP A 207 10.64 -13.98 -4.86
CA TRP A 207 11.37 -14.55 -3.74
C TRP A 207 10.38 -15.08 -2.71
N ASN A 208 10.65 -16.28 -2.23
CA ASN A 208 9.94 -16.90 -1.12
C ASN A 208 10.86 -16.86 0.10
N VAL A 209 10.35 -16.32 1.19
CA VAL A 209 11.03 -16.23 2.47
C VAL A 209 10.23 -17.03 3.49
N THR A 210 10.85 -18.04 4.07
CA THR A 210 10.34 -18.71 5.27
C THR A 210 10.99 -18.05 6.47
N PHE A 211 10.20 -17.37 7.29
CA PHE A 211 10.64 -16.78 8.54
C PHE A 211 10.20 -17.66 9.72
N PHE A 212 11.16 -18.10 10.50
CA PHE A 212 10.94 -18.81 11.75
C PHE A 212 10.93 -17.78 12.89
N GLY A 213 9.88 -17.79 13.71
CA GLY A 213 9.78 -16.85 14.82
C GLY A 213 10.85 -17.10 15.87
N LYS A 214 11.46 -16.02 16.39
CA LYS A 214 12.56 -16.11 17.35
C LYS A 214 12.12 -16.71 18.69
N PRO A 215 12.96 -17.55 19.32
CA PRO A 215 12.73 -18.00 20.68
C PRO A 215 12.50 -16.83 21.63
N MET A 216 11.61 -17.02 22.61
CA MET A 216 11.29 -16.01 23.63
C MET A 216 10.66 -14.71 23.09
N THR A 217 10.07 -14.74 21.89
CA THR A 217 9.27 -13.62 21.34
C THR A 217 7.79 -14.01 21.23
N GLN A 218 6.90 -13.07 20.91
CA GLN A 218 5.49 -13.42 20.63
C GLN A 218 5.30 -14.31 19.38
N LEU A 219 6.31 -14.42 18.52
CA LEU A 219 6.29 -15.25 17.31
C LEU A 219 6.92 -16.63 17.52
N ASP A 220 7.40 -16.94 18.72
CA ASP A 220 8.11 -18.19 19.04
C ASP A 220 7.33 -19.44 18.58
N GLY A 221 8.04 -20.34 17.91
CA GLY A 221 7.50 -21.56 17.30
C GLY A 221 6.72 -21.36 16.00
N GLY A 222 6.49 -20.11 15.56
CA GLY A 222 5.79 -19.81 14.31
C GLY A 222 6.65 -20.01 13.06
N ILE A 223 6.00 -20.45 11.99
CA ILE A 223 6.55 -20.52 10.63
C ILE A 223 5.72 -19.59 9.74
N PHE A 224 6.35 -18.63 9.07
CA PHE A 224 5.67 -17.63 8.25
C PHE A 224 6.23 -17.65 6.83
N GLN A 225 5.37 -17.98 5.87
CA GLN A 225 5.66 -17.93 4.44
C GLN A 225 5.40 -16.51 3.94
N ILE A 226 6.41 -15.89 3.34
CA ILE A 226 6.37 -14.52 2.83
C ILE A 226 6.80 -14.55 1.37
N ARG A 227 5.99 -13.96 0.50
CA ARG A 227 6.31 -13.79 -0.92
C ARG A 227 6.69 -12.34 -1.18
N ILE A 228 7.80 -12.14 -1.88
CA ILE A 228 8.28 -10.85 -2.35
C ILE A 228 8.21 -10.85 -3.88
N CYS A 229 7.35 -9.99 -4.42
CA CYS A 229 7.25 -9.74 -5.86
C CYS A 229 8.05 -8.49 -6.22
N LEU A 230 8.93 -8.60 -7.21
CA LEU A 230 9.80 -7.53 -7.68
C LEU A 230 9.41 -7.12 -9.09
N SER A 231 9.31 -5.80 -9.30
CA SER A 231 9.06 -5.26 -10.63
C SER A 231 10.31 -5.37 -11.51
N PRO A 232 10.16 -5.59 -12.82
CA PRO A 232 11.23 -5.37 -13.81
C PRO A 232 11.81 -3.94 -13.78
N LYS A 233 11.07 -2.97 -13.22
CA LYS A 233 11.51 -1.57 -13.03
C LYS A 233 12.13 -1.30 -11.65
N PHE A 234 12.44 -2.33 -10.85
CA PHE A 234 13.14 -2.14 -9.59
C PHE A 234 14.50 -1.42 -9.81
N PRO A 235 14.88 -0.39 -9.01
CA PRO A 235 14.25 0.06 -7.76
C PRO A 235 13.21 1.19 -7.89
N ASP A 236 12.86 1.65 -9.09
CA ASP A 236 11.87 2.71 -9.27
C ASP A 236 10.49 2.24 -8.77
N GLU A 237 10.14 0.99 -9.09
CA GLU A 237 9.01 0.28 -8.49
C GLU A 237 9.49 -0.63 -7.35
N GLN A 238 9.04 -0.34 -6.13
CA GLN A 238 9.47 -1.02 -4.92
C GLN A 238 8.78 -2.38 -4.74
N PRO A 239 9.39 -3.33 -4.00
CA PRO A 239 8.86 -4.68 -3.88
C PRO A 239 7.46 -4.72 -3.23
N ARG A 240 6.62 -5.67 -3.65
CA ARG A 240 5.34 -5.99 -3.00
C ARG A 240 5.52 -7.23 -2.14
N VAL A 241 5.34 -7.07 -0.83
CA VAL A 241 5.57 -8.13 0.16
C VAL A 241 4.24 -8.61 0.72
N ILE A 242 3.98 -9.90 0.57
CA ILE A 242 2.74 -10.56 0.96
C ILE A 242 3.07 -11.69 1.92
N VAL A 243 2.63 -11.58 3.16
CA VAL A 243 2.66 -12.67 4.14
C VAL A 243 1.55 -13.64 3.77
N LYS A 244 1.92 -14.81 3.25
CA LYS A 244 0.98 -15.86 2.83
C LYS A 244 0.36 -16.57 4.02
N THR A 245 1.11 -16.74 5.11
CA THR A 245 0.59 -17.34 6.34
C THR A 245 -0.27 -16.32 7.12
N PRO A 246 -1.55 -16.60 7.39
CA PRO A 246 -2.43 -15.65 8.09
C PRO A 246 -1.93 -15.28 9.49
N LEU A 247 -1.51 -14.03 9.67
CA LEU A 247 -0.96 -13.52 10.92
C LEU A 247 -1.72 -12.27 11.40
N PHE A 248 -2.21 -12.30 12.65
CA PHE A 248 -2.89 -11.15 13.23
C PHE A 248 -1.88 -10.13 13.74
N HIS A 249 -1.56 -9.13 12.91
CA HIS A 249 -0.51 -8.15 13.18
C HIS A 249 -0.92 -6.74 12.75
N ASN A 250 -0.48 -5.70 13.46
CA ASN A 250 -0.82 -4.30 13.16
C ASN A 250 -0.30 -3.82 11.78
N ARG A 251 0.86 -4.33 11.35
CA ARG A 251 1.50 -4.00 10.06
C ARG A 251 1.12 -4.90 8.88
N ILE A 252 0.26 -5.90 9.08
CA ILE A 252 -0.17 -6.84 8.03
C ILE A 252 -1.64 -6.59 7.73
N SER A 253 -1.95 -6.24 6.48
CA SER A 253 -3.33 -6.06 6.02
C SER A 253 -4.10 -7.40 6.05
N LYS A 254 -5.43 -7.34 5.88
CA LYS A 254 -6.25 -8.57 5.82
C LYS A 254 -5.86 -9.49 4.64
N ASP A 255 -5.35 -8.92 3.55
CA ASP A 255 -4.87 -9.67 2.39
C ASP A 255 -3.39 -10.10 2.51
N GLY A 256 -2.76 -9.90 3.66
CA GLY A 256 -1.37 -10.29 3.91
C GLY A 256 -0.32 -9.27 3.46
N VAL A 257 -0.69 -8.15 2.84
CA VAL A 257 0.25 -7.09 2.46
C VAL A 257 0.95 -6.53 3.70
N LEU A 258 2.29 -6.54 3.70
CA LEU A 258 3.12 -6.10 4.81
C LEU A 258 3.58 -4.64 4.62
N CYS A 259 3.45 -3.83 5.67
CA CYS A 259 4.10 -2.53 5.78
C CYS A 259 5.46 -2.64 6.48
N TYR A 260 6.50 -2.21 5.77
CA TYR A 260 7.88 -2.23 6.24
C TYR A 260 8.66 -1.06 5.60
N PHE A 261 9.81 -0.72 6.22
CA PHE A 261 10.62 0.42 5.82
C PHE A 261 12.09 0.00 5.69
N PRO A 262 12.56 -0.36 4.47
CA PRO A 262 13.96 -0.64 4.22
C PRO A 262 14.83 0.62 4.42
N LYS A 263 16.09 0.43 4.81
CA LYS A 263 17.07 1.52 4.96
C LYS A 263 17.63 1.98 3.61
N LYS A 264 17.74 1.05 2.66
CA LYS A 264 18.15 1.30 1.28
C LYS A 264 17.15 0.67 0.33
N LEU A 265 16.67 1.43 -0.65
CA LEU A 265 15.55 1.06 -1.51
C LEU A 265 15.98 0.17 -2.70
N GLU A 266 17.29 0.16 -2.99
CA GLU A 266 17.91 -0.59 -4.09
C GLU A 266 18.54 -1.92 -3.66
N GLU A 267 18.64 -2.18 -2.35
CA GLU A 267 19.29 -3.37 -1.80
C GLU A 267 18.27 -4.37 -1.21
N MET A 268 18.14 -5.54 -1.84
CA MET A 268 17.26 -6.62 -1.37
C MET A 268 17.59 -7.10 0.03
N LYS A 269 18.86 -7.03 0.43
CA LYS A 269 19.26 -7.32 1.82
C LYS A 269 18.57 -6.39 2.81
N SER A 270 18.51 -5.10 2.50
CA SER A 270 17.85 -4.10 3.35
C SER A 270 16.34 -4.34 3.42
N HIS A 271 15.73 -4.80 2.34
CA HIS A 271 14.32 -5.22 2.36
C HIS A 271 14.09 -6.44 3.25
N VAL A 272 14.88 -7.50 3.11
CA VAL A 272 14.75 -8.71 3.95
C VAL A 272 14.92 -8.38 5.43
N GLU A 273 15.93 -7.58 5.78
CA GLU A 273 16.15 -7.13 7.16
C GLU A 273 14.96 -6.33 7.71
N ALA A 274 14.42 -5.40 6.91
CA ALA A 274 13.28 -4.59 7.31
C ALA A 274 11.95 -5.36 7.40
N ILE A 275 11.77 -6.41 6.60
CA ILE A 275 10.63 -7.33 6.70
C ILE A 275 10.65 -8.04 8.05
N VAL A 276 11.80 -8.60 8.43
CA VAL A 276 11.98 -9.29 9.71
C VAL A 276 11.80 -8.32 10.88
N GLU A 277 12.43 -7.14 10.81
CA GLU A 277 12.25 -6.10 11.82
C GLU A 277 10.77 -5.70 11.95
N ALA A 278 10.04 -5.56 10.84
CA ALA A 278 8.63 -5.19 10.89
C ALA A 278 7.73 -6.22 11.59
N LEU A 279 8.11 -7.51 11.60
CA LEU A 279 7.37 -8.58 12.29
C LEU A 279 7.79 -8.75 13.75
N GLU A 280 9.07 -8.50 14.07
CA GLU A 280 9.62 -8.78 15.41
C GLU A 280 9.45 -7.67 16.43
N VAL A 281 9.18 -6.43 16.01
CA VAL A 281 9.19 -5.29 16.94
C VAL A 281 7.99 -5.34 17.90
N GLU A 282 8.24 -5.76 19.14
CA GLU A 282 7.20 -5.95 20.16
C GLU A 282 6.66 -4.64 20.76
N SER A 283 7.47 -3.59 20.82
CA SER A 283 7.10 -2.31 21.44
C SER A 283 7.69 -1.12 20.69
N PRO A 284 7.24 -0.88 19.44
CA PRO A 284 7.67 0.29 18.68
C PRO A 284 7.14 1.59 19.32
N PRO A 285 7.69 2.76 18.98
CA PRO A 285 6.99 4.03 19.17
C PRO A 285 5.72 4.08 18.28
N TYR A 286 4.71 4.86 18.70
CA TYR A 286 3.50 5.03 17.90
C TYR A 286 3.83 5.72 16.58
N ASP A 287 3.55 5.04 15.48
CA ASP A 287 3.66 5.58 14.12
C ASP A 287 2.32 5.36 13.38
N PRO A 288 1.58 6.44 13.05
CA PRO A 288 0.32 6.32 12.34
C PRO A 288 0.47 5.69 10.94
N ARG A 289 1.68 5.66 10.38
CA ARG A 289 1.94 5.01 9.09
C ARG A 289 1.98 3.48 9.17
N THR A 290 2.00 2.94 10.39
CA THR A 290 2.10 1.49 10.62
C THR A 290 0.77 0.84 10.98
N THR A 291 -0.33 1.61 10.96
CA THR A 291 -1.67 1.15 11.32
C THR A 291 -2.40 0.55 10.12
N VAL A 292 -1.79 -0.45 9.50
CA VAL A 292 -2.27 -1.13 8.28
C VAL A 292 -3.52 -1.94 8.56
N ASN A 293 -3.55 -2.65 9.69
CA ASN A 293 -4.73 -3.37 10.17
C ASN A 293 -5.41 -2.56 11.27
N PRO A 294 -6.56 -1.92 11.01
CA PRO A 294 -7.22 -1.04 11.97
C PRO A 294 -7.66 -1.76 13.25
N GLU A 295 -8.13 -3.00 13.13
CA GLU A 295 -8.55 -3.81 14.29
C GLU A 295 -7.35 -4.15 15.18
N ALA A 296 -6.29 -4.70 14.57
CA ALA A 296 -5.07 -5.05 15.29
C ALA A 296 -4.41 -3.80 15.90
N SER A 297 -4.38 -2.69 15.18
CA SER A 297 -3.82 -1.41 15.65
C SER A 297 -4.59 -0.84 16.83
N LYS A 298 -5.92 -0.89 16.79
CA LYS A 298 -6.77 -0.47 17.92
C LYS A 298 -6.48 -1.29 19.17
N LEU A 299 -6.30 -2.61 19.03
CA LEU A 299 -6.00 -3.46 20.17
C LEU A 299 -4.57 -3.26 20.69
N PHE A 300 -3.59 -3.11 19.79
CA PHE A 300 -2.19 -2.95 20.12
C PHE A 300 -1.90 -1.63 20.86
N TRP A 301 -2.54 -0.54 20.44
CA TRP A 301 -2.39 0.79 21.04
C TRP A 301 -3.48 1.13 22.07
N GLY A 302 -4.37 0.19 22.38
CA GLY A 302 -5.48 0.36 23.29
C GLY A 302 -5.10 0.23 24.77
N SER A 303 -6.10 -0.08 25.59
CA SER A 303 -5.97 -0.31 27.03
C SER A 303 -5.11 -1.56 27.35
N ALA A 304 -4.78 -1.76 28.64
CA ALA A 304 -4.05 -2.96 29.07
C ALA A 304 -4.79 -4.25 28.72
N ASP A 305 -6.13 -4.25 28.74
CA ASP A 305 -6.93 -5.43 28.39
C ASP A 305 -7.01 -5.63 26.87
N ASP A 306 -7.01 -4.56 26.09
CA ASP A 306 -6.91 -4.64 24.63
C ASP A 306 -5.58 -5.25 24.19
N LYS A 307 -4.47 -4.86 24.83
CA LYS A 307 -3.14 -5.43 24.58
C LYS A 307 -3.08 -6.92 24.92
N LYS A 308 -3.71 -7.35 26.02
CA LYS A 308 -3.85 -8.79 26.33
C LYS A 308 -4.64 -9.52 25.25
N LYS A 309 -5.73 -8.92 24.75
CA LYS A 309 -6.53 -9.48 23.67
C LYS A 309 -5.73 -9.58 22.37
N TYR A 310 -4.95 -8.54 22.03
CA TYR A 310 -4.01 -8.56 20.89
C TYR A 310 -3.04 -9.73 21.00
N ASN A 311 -2.31 -9.84 22.12
CA ASN A 311 -1.32 -10.90 22.33
C ASN A 311 -1.95 -12.30 22.23
N ARG A 312 -3.18 -12.47 22.74
CA ARG A 312 -3.92 -13.74 22.62
C ARG A 312 -4.27 -14.07 21.17
N LEU A 313 -4.73 -13.09 20.39
CA LEU A 313 -5.05 -13.27 18.97
C LEU A 313 -3.78 -13.55 18.15
N LEU A 314 -2.71 -12.80 18.40
CA LEU A 314 -1.40 -13.01 17.77
C LEU A 314 -0.89 -14.43 18.03
N ARG A 315 -0.83 -14.88 19.29
CA ARG A 315 -0.41 -16.25 19.63
C ARG A 315 -1.28 -17.32 18.96
N ARG A 316 -2.59 -17.10 18.86
CA ARG A 316 -3.48 -18.02 18.15
C ARG A 316 -3.20 -18.07 16.65
N SER A 317 -2.85 -16.96 16.01
CA SER A 317 -2.38 -16.99 14.62
C SER A 317 -1.03 -17.66 14.46
N VAL A 318 -0.10 -17.44 15.39
CA VAL A 318 1.23 -18.10 15.40
C VAL A 318 1.07 -19.62 15.50
N GLN A 319 0.22 -20.11 16.39
CA GLN A 319 -0.04 -21.54 16.52
C GLN A 319 -0.62 -22.16 15.23
N ARG A 320 -1.58 -21.48 14.59
CA ARG A 320 -2.16 -21.94 13.30
C ARG A 320 -1.15 -21.93 12.16
N SER A 321 -0.15 -21.05 12.23
CA SER A 321 0.90 -20.94 11.22
C SER A 321 1.69 -22.25 11.03
N VAL A 322 1.79 -23.05 12.08
CA VAL A 322 2.46 -24.36 12.09
C VAL A 322 1.56 -25.46 11.53
N GLU A 323 0.24 -25.34 11.68
CA GLU A 323 -0.74 -26.34 11.20
C GLU A 323 -0.95 -26.25 9.67
N GLU A 324 -0.66 -25.09 9.08
CA GLU A 324 -0.87 -24.79 7.66
C GLU A 324 0.40 -24.92 6.79
N CYS A 325 1.56 -25.24 7.38
CA CYS A 325 2.83 -25.50 6.68
C CYS A 325 3.08 -27.00 6.48
#